data_AF-X1DZK7-F1
#
_entry.id   AF-X1DZK7-F1
#
_cell.length_a   1.000
_cell.length_b   1.000
_cell.length_c   1.000
_cell.angle_alpha   90.00
_cell.angle_beta   90.00
_cell.angle_gamma   90.00
#
_symmetry.space_group_name_H-M   'P 1'
#
loop_
_entity.id
_entity.type
_entity.pdbx_description
1 polymer ?
#
loop_
_entity_poly.entity_id
_entity_poly.type
_entity_poly.pdbx_seq_one_letter_code
_entity_poly.pdbx_strand_id
1 'polypeptide(L)'
;KGYKVTRDYSDLLNDNEIIQICVPIPNKDGIQDLSIISKVAEKLGKCLVKTDKYKVIVIRSTILPTNTRNKILPIIQETSGLNPGEDFGLCVNPEFLRQNSALD
;
A
#
# COMPACT_ATOMS: atom_id res chain seq x y z
N LYS A 1 -16.86 1.64 -18.64
CA LYS A 1 -16.62 2.90 -17.90
C LYS A 1 -16.46 2.52 -16.43
N GLY A 2 -15.34 2.84 -15.79
CA GLY A 2 -15.11 2.44 -14.39
C GLY A 2 -13.64 2.22 -14.01
N TYR A 3 -12.75 2.04 -14.99
CA TYR A 3 -11.31 1.88 -14.75
C TYR A 3 -10.52 2.98 -15.44
N LYS A 4 -9.53 3.54 -14.74
CA LYS A 4 -8.55 4.49 -15.25
C LYS A 4 -7.15 3.94 -14.95
N VAL A 5 -6.27 3.96 -15.93
CA VAL A 5 -4.85 3.62 -15.74
C VAL A 5 -4.06 4.92 -15.67
N THR A 6 -3.17 5.02 -14.69
CA THR A 6 -2.34 6.20 -14.47
C THR A 6 -0.97 5.80 -13.91
N ARG A 7 0.00 6.71 -14.07
CA ARG A 7 1.32 6.63 -13.43
C ARG A 7 1.53 7.76 -12.42
N ASP A 8 0.57 8.68 -12.32
CA ASP A 8 0.62 9.78 -11.36
C ASP A 8 -0.01 9.34 -10.03
N TYR A 9 0.75 9.46 -8.96
CA TYR A 9 0.28 9.14 -7.61
C TYR A 9 -0.72 10.18 -7.08
N SER A 10 -0.76 11.38 -7.65
CA SER A 10 -1.75 12.40 -7.29
C SER A 10 -3.18 11.92 -7.55
N ASP A 11 -3.38 11.05 -8.54
CA ASP A 11 -4.67 10.45 -8.85
C ASP A 11 -5.22 9.58 -7.70
N LEU A 12 -4.37 9.10 -6.78
CA LEU A 12 -4.80 8.37 -5.58
C LEU A 12 -5.66 9.25 -4.66
N LEU A 13 -5.45 10.56 -4.69
CA LEU A 13 -6.06 11.54 -3.78
C LEU A 13 -7.43 12.03 -4.22
N ASN A 14 -7.89 11.61 -5.40
CA ASN A 14 -9.24 11.85 -5.89
C ASN A 14 -10.27 11.11 -5.00
N ASP A 15 -11.39 10.66 -5.57
CA ASP A 15 -12.45 9.98 -4.83
C ASP A 15 -12.15 8.51 -4.47
N ASN A 16 -10.87 8.12 -4.38
CA ASN A 16 -10.51 6.79 -3.87
C ASN A 16 -10.49 6.82 -2.35
N GLU A 17 -11.37 6.06 -1.70
CA GLU A 17 -11.37 5.91 -0.23
C GLU A 17 -10.44 4.78 0.23
N ILE A 18 -10.22 3.79 -0.64
CA ILE A 18 -9.40 2.60 -0.38
C ILE A 18 -8.25 2.56 -1.39
N ILE A 19 -7.04 2.33 -0.90
CA ILE A 19 -5.81 2.22 -1.69
C ILE A 19 -5.20 0.85 -1.43
N GLN A 20 -5.20 -0.03 -2.43
CA GLN A 20 -4.61 -1.37 -2.32
C GLN A 20 -3.20 -1.41 -2.92
N ILE A 21 -2.25 -1.94 -2.16
CA ILE A 21 -0.86 -2.14 -2.60
C ILE A 21 -0.66 -3.58 -3.05
N CYS A 22 -0.51 -3.77 -4.36
CA CYS A 22 -0.43 -5.06 -5.05
C CYS A 22 0.89 -5.19 -5.83
N VAL A 23 2.02 -4.90 -5.20
CA VAL A 23 3.35 -4.98 -5.82
C VAL A 23 4.01 -6.33 -5.53
N PRO A 24 4.90 -6.81 -6.42
CA PRO A 24 5.67 -8.01 -6.12
C PRO A 24 6.57 -7.79 -4.90
N ILE A 25 6.74 -8.86 -4.12
CA ILE A 25 7.72 -8.95 -3.03
C ILE A 25 8.72 -10.04 -3.43
N PRO A 26 9.81 -9.68 -4.13
CA PRO A 26 10.82 -10.65 -4.54
C PRO A 26 11.45 -11.33 -3.34
N ASN A 27 12.01 -12.52 -3.58
CA ASN A 27 12.89 -13.16 -2.61
C ASN A 27 14.35 -12.93 -3.04
N LYS A 28 15.20 -12.58 -2.07
CA LYS A 28 16.64 -12.51 -2.23
C LYS A 28 17.27 -13.31 -1.09
N ASP A 29 17.98 -14.38 -1.44
CA ASP A 29 18.70 -15.24 -0.49
C ASP A 29 17.82 -15.76 0.66
N GLY A 30 16.56 -16.12 0.36
CA GLY A 30 15.60 -16.61 1.36
C GLY A 30 14.86 -15.52 2.14
N ILE A 31 15.21 -14.24 1.91
CA ILE A 31 14.61 -13.10 2.60
C ILE A 31 13.70 -12.31 1.65
N GLN A 32 12.58 -11.81 2.16
CA GLN A 32 11.73 -10.90 1.38
C GLN A 32 12.45 -9.57 1.11
N ASP A 33 12.58 -9.21 -0.17
CA ASP A 33 13.01 -7.88 -0.59
C ASP A 33 11.83 -6.91 -0.50
N LEU A 34 11.87 -6.04 0.51
CA LEU A 34 10.83 -5.04 0.75
C LEU A 34 11.06 -3.73 -0.02
N SER A 35 12.13 -3.61 -0.82
CA SER A 35 12.52 -2.34 -1.45
C SER A 35 11.44 -1.73 -2.34
N ILE A 36 10.67 -2.56 -3.05
CA ILE A 36 9.58 -2.10 -3.93
C ILE A 36 8.44 -1.52 -3.10
N ILE A 37 7.96 -2.28 -2.10
CA ILE A 37 6.83 -1.83 -1.27
C ILE A 37 7.22 -0.64 -0.39
N SER A 38 8.46 -0.57 0.10
CA SER A 38 8.97 0.60 0.83
C SER A 38 8.92 1.87 -0.04
N LYS A 39 9.36 1.81 -1.30
CA LYS A 39 9.26 2.96 -2.22
C LYS A 39 7.82 3.39 -2.48
N VAL A 40 6.89 2.44 -2.55
CA VAL A 40 5.46 2.75 -2.68
C VAL A 40 4.95 3.42 -1.41
N ALA A 41 5.30 2.90 -0.24
CA ALA A 41 4.93 3.47 1.06
C ALA A 41 5.44 4.91 1.23
N GLU A 42 6.69 5.20 0.85
CA GLU A 42 7.26 6.56 0.89
C GLU A 42 6.48 7.53 -0.02
N LYS A 43 6.17 7.09 -1.25
CA LYS A 43 5.40 7.91 -2.19
C LYS A 43 3.98 8.14 -1.70
N LEU A 44 3.37 7.11 -1.11
CA LEU A 44 2.03 7.17 -0.57
C LEU A 44 1.97 8.17 0.59
N GLY A 45 2.88 8.09 1.56
CA GLY A 45 2.93 9.04 2.68
C GLY A 45 3.06 10.49 2.19
N LYS A 46 3.94 10.76 1.22
CA LYS A 46 4.07 12.09 0.57
C LYS A 46 2.82 12.56 -0.18
N CYS A 47 1.93 11.64 -0.56
CA CYS A 47 0.67 11.99 -1.21
C CYS A 47 -0.43 12.23 -0.17
N LEU A 48 -0.48 11.44 0.90
CA LEU A 48 -1.51 11.56 1.94
C LEU A 48 -1.55 12.97 2.56
N VAL A 49 -0.42 13.65 2.70
CA VAL A 49 -0.37 15.03 3.23
C VAL A 49 -1.09 16.07 2.38
N LYS A 50 -1.51 15.72 1.16
CA LYS A 50 -2.18 16.61 0.22
C LYS A 50 -3.71 16.46 0.25
N THR A 51 -4.25 15.66 1.19
CA THR A 51 -5.68 15.47 1.34
C THR A 51 -6.07 15.34 2.81
N ASP A 52 -7.17 15.98 3.20
CA ASP A 52 -7.75 15.84 4.54
C ASP A 52 -8.77 14.69 4.61
N LYS A 53 -9.01 13.99 3.50
CA LYS A 53 -9.93 12.85 3.46
C LYS A 53 -9.25 11.61 4.03
N TYR A 54 -9.89 10.95 4.99
CA TYR A 54 -9.43 9.67 5.53
C TYR A 54 -9.33 8.61 4.43
N LYS A 55 -8.19 7.92 4.36
CA LYS A 55 -7.92 6.85 3.38
C LYS A 55 -7.63 5.54 4.11
N VAL A 56 -8.10 4.43 3.55
CA VAL A 56 -7.74 3.08 4.04
C VAL A 56 -6.69 2.47 3.11
N ILE A 57 -5.51 2.25 3.65
CA ILE A 57 -4.38 1.62 2.96
C ILE A 57 -4.41 0.12 3.25
N VAL A 58 -4.44 -0.68 2.20
CA VAL A 58 -4.57 -2.14 2.29
C VAL A 58 -3.36 -2.78 1.66
N ILE A 59 -2.57 -3.49 2.47
CA ILE A 59 -1.48 -4.33 1.96
C ILE A 59 -2.08 -5.65 1.48
N ARG A 60 -2.12 -5.86 0.17
CA ARG A 60 -2.53 -7.11 -0.45
C ARG A 60 -1.34 -8.00 -0.82
N SER A 61 -0.19 -7.36 -1.07
CA SER A 61 1.08 -8.02 -1.39
C SER A 61 1.49 -9.00 -0.27
N THR A 62 2.01 -10.18 -0.63
CA THR A 62 2.43 -11.21 0.33
C THR A 62 3.63 -10.75 1.16
N ILE A 63 3.37 -10.36 2.40
CA ILE A 63 4.40 -9.85 3.33
C ILE A 63 4.45 -10.74 4.58
N LEU A 64 5.65 -11.00 5.08
CA LEU A 64 5.82 -11.76 6.33
C LEU A 64 5.14 -11.03 7.50
N PRO A 65 4.69 -11.79 8.52
CA PRO A 65 4.13 -11.20 9.73
C PRO A 65 5.03 -10.13 10.32
N THR A 66 4.43 -9.15 10.98
CA THR A 66 5.10 -7.99 11.62
C THR A 66 5.69 -6.95 10.66
N ASN A 67 6.06 -7.28 9.42
CA ASN A 67 6.68 -6.31 8.49
C ASN A 67 5.76 -5.12 8.16
N THR A 68 4.45 -5.32 8.06
CA THR A 68 3.50 -4.20 7.87
C THR A 68 3.61 -3.19 9.01
N ARG A 69 3.67 -3.66 10.26
CA ARG A 69 3.75 -2.81 11.45
C ARG A 69 5.15 -2.23 11.69
N ASN A 70 6.19 -3.02 11.44
CA ASN A 70 7.56 -2.69 11.85
C ASN A 70 8.39 -2.04 10.74
N LYS A 71 7.94 -2.11 9.48
CA LYS A 71 8.67 -1.58 8.31
C LYS A 71 7.81 -0.64 7.49
N ILE A 72 6.61 -1.06 7.09
CA ILE A 72 5.78 -0.27 6.17
C ILE A 72 5.10 0.90 6.87
N LEU A 73 4.48 0.66 8.02
CA LEU A 73 3.81 1.70 8.79
C LEU A 73 4.76 2.86 9.16
N PRO A 74 5.97 2.62 9.73
CA PRO A 74 6.90 3.70 10.04
C PRO A 74 7.25 4.56 8.82
N ILE A 75 7.46 3.96 7.65
CA ILE A 75 7.75 4.70 6.42
C ILE A 75 6.61 5.66 6.05
N ILE A 76 5.36 5.20 6.14
CA ILE A 76 4.19 6.05 5.85
C ILE A 76 4.10 7.18 6.88
N GLN A 77 4.28 6.88 8.17
CA GLN A 77 4.24 7.90 9.24
C GLN A 77 5.37 8.92 9.08
N GLU A 78 6.60 8.49 8.84
CA GLU A 78 7.76 9.39 8.68
C GLU A 78 7.62 10.31 7.48
N THR A 79 7.06 9.79 6.37
CA THR A 79 6.93 10.58 5.13
C THR A 79 5.66 11.44 5.07
N SER A 80 4.68 11.18 5.93
CA SER A 80 3.42 11.94 6.00
C SER A 80 3.26 12.81 7.25
N GLY A 81 3.89 12.45 8.36
CA GLY A 81 3.62 13.01 9.68
C GLY A 81 2.26 12.61 10.28
N LEU A 82 1.55 11.66 9.66
CA LEU A 82 0.20 11.24 10.05
C LEU A 82 0.21 10.00 10.96
N ASN A 83 -0.85 9.84 11.74
CA ASN A 83 -1.05 8.76 12.70
C ASN A 83 -2.02 7.69 12.17
N PRO A 84 -1.66 6.40 12.25
CA PRO A 84 -2.58 5.32 11.87
C PRO A 84 -3.75 5.24 12.84
N GLY A 85 -4.95 4.95 12.31
CA GLY A 85 -6.20 4.90 13.06
C GLY A 85 -6.89 6.26 13.15
N GLU A 86 -6.15 7.33 13.36
CA GLU A 86 -6.67 8.70 13.46
C GLU A 86 -6.78 9.38 12.09
N ASP A 87 -5.68 9.40 11.33
CA ASP A 87 -5.59 10.13 10.06
C ASP A 87 -5.76 9.20 8.84
N PHE A 88 -5.35 7.93 8.98
CA PHE A 88 -5.50 6.92 7.94
C PHE A 88 -5.64 5.50 8.50
N GLY A 89 -6.32 4.64 7.76
CA GLY A 89 -6.43 3.22 8.09
C GLY A 89 -5.28 2.42 7.47
N LEU A 90 -4.77 1.41 8.17
CA LEU A 90 -3.81 0.45 7.62
C LEU A 90 -4.19 -0.98 7.99
N CYS A 91 -4.37 -1.84 6.99
CA CYS A 91 -4.64 -3.25 7.21
C CYS A 91 -3.94 -4.15 6.19
N VAL A 92 -4.03 -5.46 6.43
CA VAL A 92 -3.55 -6.49 5.50
C VAL A 92 -4.76 -7.28 5.03
N ASN A 93 -4.96 -7.37 3.71
CA ASN A 93 -5.97 -8.23 3.09
C ASN A 93 -5.26 -9.11 2.08
N PRO A 94 -4.75 -10.29 2.50
CA PRO A 94 -4.00 -11.17 1.62
C PRO A 94 -4.89 -11.67 0.49
N GLU A 95 -4.24 -12.15 -0.57
CA GLU A 95 -4.90 -12.70 -1.73
C GLU A 95 -4.53 -14.18 -1.91
N PHE A 96 -5.48 -14.93 -2.48
CA PHE A 96 -5.38 -16.38 -2.66
C PHE A 96 -5.71 -16.78 -4.11
N LEU A 97 -5.52 -15.85 -5.05
CA LEU A 97 -5.80 -16.09 -6.46
C LEU A 97 -4.79 -17.09 -7.05
N ARG A 98 -5.21 -17.77 -8.10
CA ARG A 98 -4.36 -18.64 -8.90
C ARG A 98 -4.17 -18.00 -10.26
N GLN A 99 -2.93 -17.99 -10.76
CA GLN A 99 -2.53 -17.29 -11.98
C GLN A 99 -3.39 -17.63 -13.22
N ASN A 100 -3.99 -18.82 -13.26
CA ASN A 100 -4.78 -19.31 -14.40
C ASN A 100 -6.29 -19.45 -14.12
N SER A 101 -6.78 -19.02 -12.96
CA SER A 101 -8.20 -19.12 -12.57
C SER A 101 -8.57 -18.03 -11.56
N ALA A 102 -8.08 -16.81 -11.79
CA ALA A 102 -8.25 -15.70 -10.85
C ALA A 102 -9.67 -15.11 -10.89
N LEU A 103 -10.42 -15.36 -11.97
CA LEU A 103 -11.75 -14.83 -12.21
C LEU A 103 -12.81 -15.92 -12.44
N ASP A 104 -12.38 -17.18 -12.55
CA ASP A 104 -13.24 -18.35 -12.78
C ASP A 104 -13.90 -18.83 -11.47
#